data_AF-A0A9X9F2H6-F1
#
_entry.id   AF-A0A9X9F2H6-F1
#
_cell.length_a   1.000
_cell.length_b   1.000
_cell.length_c   1.000
_cell.angle_alpha   90.00
_cell.angle_beta   90.00
_cell.angle_gamma   90.00
#
_symmetry.space_group_name_H-M   'P 1'
#
loop_
_entity.id
_entity.type
_entity.pdbx_description
1 polymer ?
#
loop_
_entity_poly.entity_id
_entity_poly.type
_entity_poly.pdbx_seq_one_letter_code
_entity_poly.pdbx_strand_id
1 'polypeptide(L)'
;MLYLSLLLISVALWITIDLSYGRLLHLKRVSPRTFPLRQSDFHLYTYGKDLYDALFTDIKQAQHHIHILFFIVKNDKISREFLKLLIDKAQEG
;
A
#
# COMPACT_ATOMS: atom_id res chain seq x y z
N MET A 1 9.12 -30.28 38.65
CA MET A 1 8.19 -29.13 38.69
C MET A 1 8.93 -27.81 38.88
N LEU A 2 9.72 -27.62 39.95
CA LEU A 2 10.50 -26.38 40.19
C LEU A 2 11.45 -25.99 39.04
N TYR A 3 12.21 -26.93 38.49
CA TYR A 3 13.15 -26.66 37.39
C TYR A 3 12.45 -26.27 36.09
N LEU A 4 11.27 -26.83 35.82
CA LEU A 4 10.47 -26.48 34.64
C LEU A 4 9.90 -25.06 34.77
N SER A 5 9.42 -24.68 35.96
CA SER A 5 8.98 -23.30 36.21
C SER A 5 10.13 -22.29 36.10
N LEU A 6 11.32 -22.63 36.61
CA LEU A 6 12.51 -21.77 36.48
C LEU A 6 12.93 -21.58 35.02
N LEU A 7 12.90 -22.66 34.22
CA LEU A 7 13.17 -22.60 32.79
C LEU A 7 12.18 -21.67 32.07
N LEU A 8 10.87 -21.82 32.32
CA LEU A 8 9.84 -20.97 31.71
C LEU A 8 10.01 -19.49 32.07
N ILE A 9 10.33 -19.18 33.33
CA ILE A 9 10.61 -17.81 33.78
C ILE A 9 11.84 -17.25 33.07
N SER A 10 12.92 -18.04 32.93
CA SER A 10 14.13 -17.62 32.24
C SER A 10 13.90 -17.32 30.76
N VAL A 11 13.09 -18.13 30.08
CA VAL A 11 12.72 -17.93 28.67
C VAL A 11 11.84 -16.70 28.52
N ALA A 12 10.84 -16.51 29.39
CA ALA A 12 10.01 -15.30 29.38
C ALA A 12 10.84 -14.04 29.64
N LEU A 13 11.80 -14.09 30.57
CA LEU A 13 12.71 -12.99 30.83
C LEU A 13 13.61 -12.71 29.61
N TRP A 14 14.14 -13.74 28.97
CA TRP A 14 14.96 -13.57 27.77
C TRP A 14 14.17 -12.94 26.60
N ILE A 15 12.94 -13.41 26.35
CA ILE A 15 12.05 -12.86 25.32
C ILE A 15 11.72 -11.39 25.62
N THR A 16 11.39 -11.06 26.86
CA THR A 16 11.06 -9.68 27.23
C THR A 16 12.25 -8.74 27.07
N ILE A 17 13.46 -9.18 27.42
CA ILE A 17 14.69 -8.43 27.22
C ILE A 17 14.96 -8.23 25.72
N ASP A 18 14.91 -9.30 24.92
CA ASP A 18 15.15 -9.25 23.48
C ASP A 18 14.17 -8.30 22.78
N LEU A 19 12.86 -8.44 23.04
CA LEU A 19 11.84 -7.58 22.46
C LEU A 19 11.98 -6.11 22.91
N SER A 20 12.32 -5.87 24.18
CA SER A 20 12.49 -4.50 24.69
C SER A 20 13.71 -3.81 24.09
N TYR A 21 14.83 -4.52 24.00
CA TYR A 21 16.05 -3.99 23.41
C TYR A 21 15.89 -3.76 21.90
N GLY A 22 15.26 -4.70 21.19
CA GLY A 22 14.92 -4.57 19.78
C GLY A 22 14.03 -3.35 19.51
N ARG A 23 12.99 -3.13 20.33
CA ARG A 23 12.12 -1.94 20.22
C ARG A 23 12.90 -0.65 20.45
N LEU A 24 13.75 -0.60 21.48
CA LEU A 24 14.54 0.59 21.79
C LEU A 24 15.51 0.94 20.65
N LEU A 25 16.19 -0.06 20.07
CA LEU A 25 17.06 0.15 18.91
C LEU A 25 16.28 0.57 17.67
N HIS A 26 15.12 -0.04 17.42
CA HIS A 26 14.25 0.33 16.31
C HIS A 26 13.83 1.80 16.42
N LEU A 27 13.33 2.23 17.58
CA LEU A 27 12.89 3.61 17.80
C LEU A 27 14.03 4.63 17.67
N LYS A 28 15.27 4.27 18.09
CA LYS A 28 16.45 5.12 17.89
C LYS A 28 16.88 5.25 16.43
N ARG A 29 16.62 4.23 15.60
CA ARG A 29 17.03 4.19 14.18
C ARG A 29 15.95 4.65 13.22
N VAL A 30 14.68 4.61 13.65
CA VAL A 30 13.57 5.15 12.86
C VAL A 30 13.69 6.67 12.84
N SER A 31 14.24 7.17 11.73
CA SER A 31 14.07 8.56 11.36
C SER A 31 12.68 8.73 10.74
N PRO A 32 11.89 9.74 11.15
CA PRO A 32 10.65 10.06 10.46
C PRO A 32 10.97 10.40 9.01
N ARG A 33 10.38 9.66 8.06
CA ARG A 33 10.40 10.07 6.65
C ARG A 33 9.46 11.26 6.51
N THR A 34 10.01 12.46 6.61
CA THR A 34 9.27 13.68 6.27
C THR A 34 9.26 13.82 4.77
N PHE A 35 8.07 13.81 4.18
CA PHE A 35 7.89 14.20 2.80
C PHE A 35 7.70 15.72 2.74
N PRO A 36 8.20 16.38 1.68
CA PRO A 36 7.90 17.80 1.50
C PRO A 36 6.39 18.00 1.35
N LEU A 37 5.90 19.17 1.79
CA LEU A 37 4.55 19.61 1.47
C LEU A 37 4.44 19.73 -0.06
N ARG A 38 3.49 18.99 -0.65
CA ARG A 38 3.20 19.04 -2.08
C ARG A 38 1.87 19.73 -2.28
N GLN A 39 1.82 20.61 -3.28
CA GLN A 39 0.57 21.11 -3.82
C GLN A 39 0.19 20.21 -4.98
N SER A 40 -0.99 19.61 -4.93
CA SER A 40 -1.56 18.82 -6.02
C SER A 40 -3.01 19.23 -6.21
N ASP A 41 -3.49 19.09 -7.43
CA ASP A 41 -4.92 19.06 -7.70
C ASP A 41 -5.44 17.67 -7.34
N PHE A 42 -6.45 17.60 -6.46
CA PHE A 42 -7.04 16.34 -6.05
C PHE A 42 -8.56 16.45 -6.04
N HIS A 43 -9.20 15.37 -6.46
CA HIS A 43 -10.64 15.24 -6.43
C HIS A 43 -11.04 14.06 -5.54
N LEU A 44 -12.04 14.28 -4.68
CA LEU A 44 -12.57 13.24 -3.81
C LEU A 44 -13.82 12.63 -4.43
N TYR A 45 -13.73 11.35 -4.80
CA TYR A 45 -14.87 10.56 -5.23
C TYR A 45 -15.41 9.74 -4.05
N THR A 46 -16.69 9.90 -3.74
CA THR A 46 -17.37 9.13 -2.68
C THR A 46 -18.14 7.92 -3.19
N TYR A 47 -18.29 7.81 -4.52
CA TYR A 47 -18.93 6.69 -5.20
C TYR A 47 -18.03 6.09 -6.26
N GLY A 48 -18.05 4.76 -6.37
CA GLY A 48 -17.19 4.04 -7.30
C GLY A 48 -17.49 4.35 -8.77
N LYS A 49 -18.76 4.57 -9.13
CA LYS A 49 -19.14 4.90 -10.50
C LYS A 49 -18.46 6.19 -10.97
N ASP A 50 -18.51 7.24 -10.16
CA ASP A 50 -17.92 8.54 -10.50
C ASP A 50 -16.39 8.44 -10.62
N LEU A 51 -15.76 7.66 -9.74
CA LEU A 51 -14.32 7.36 -9.82
C LEU A 51 -13.96 6.65 -11.13
N TYR A 52 -14.68 5.60 -11.51
CA TYR A 52 -14.37 4.83 -12.72
C TYR A 52 -14.67 5.61 -13.99
N ASP A 53 -15.74 6.40 -14.02
CA ASP A 53 -16.07 7.27 -15.15
C ASP A 53 -14.95 8.30 -15.40
N ALA A 54 -14.44 8.92 -14.32
CA ALA A 54 -13.30 9.85 -14.40
C ALA A 54 -12.01 9.12 -14.83
N LEU A 55 -11.67 8.01 -14.16
CA LEU A 55 -10.47 7.22 -14.48
C LEU A 55 -10.44 6.77 -15.94
N PHE A 56 -11.56 6.29 -16.48
CA PHE A 56 -11.64 5.84 -17.86
C PHE A 56 -11.54 6.98 -18.85
N THR A 57 -11.99 8.18 -18.46
CA THR A 57 -11.79 9.41 -19.24
C THR A 57 -10.31 9.79 -19.27
N ASP A 58 -9.64 9.78 -18.12
CA ASP A 58 -8.22 10.11 -18.01
C ASP A 58 -7.33 9.14 -18.81
N ILE A 59 -7.63 7.83 -18.74
CA ILE A 59 -6.93 6.80 -19.53
C ILE A 59 -7.05 7.09 -21.03
N LYS A 60 -8.26 7.39 -21.52
CA LYS A 60 -8.49 7.68 -22.94
C LYS A 60 -7.71 8.90 -23.41
N GLN A 61 -7.60 9.92 -22.56
CA GLN A 61 -6.93 11.17 -22.88
C GLN A 61 -5.39 11.13 -22.74
N ALA A 62 -4.84 10.15 -22.02
CA ALA A 62 -3.40 10.02 -21.81
C ALA A 62 -2.62 9.86 -23.13
N GLN A 63 -1.45 10.51 -23.24
CA GLN A 63 -0.65 10.55 -24.47
C GLN A 63 0.77 9.97 -24.33
N HIS A 64 1.27 9.83 -23.09
CA HIS A 64 2.68 9.46 -22.87
C HIS A 64 2.82 8.34 -21.85
N HIS A 65 2.25 8.53 -20.66
CA HIS A 65 2.37 7.55 -19.58
C HIS A 65 1.05 7.43 -18.80
N ILE A 66 0.75 6.19 -18.40
CA ILE A 66 -0.34 5.86 -17.51
C ILE A 66 0.26 5.13 -16.30
N HIS A 67 0.25 5.78 -15.13
CA HIS A 67 0.74 5.19 -13.88
C HIS A 67 -0.43 4.83 -12.99
N ILE A 68 -0.57 3.55 -12.64
CA ILE A 68 -1.71 3.04 -11.88
C ILE A 68 -1.25 2.15 -10.75
N LEU A 69 -1.88 2.31 -9.59
CA LEU A 69 -1.66 1.48 -8.41
C LEU A 69 -3.02 1.06 -7.83
N PHE A 70 -3.36 -0.22 -8.00
CA PHE A 70 -4.52 -0.85 -7.36
C PHE A 70 -4.07 -2.05 -6.53
N PHE A 71 -4.77 -2.31 -5.42
CA PHE A 71 -4.49 -3.47 -4.57
C PHE A 71 -4.96 -4.79 -5.23
N ILE A 72 -6.11 -4.80 -5.91
CA ILE A 72 -6.69 -5.98 -6.57
C ILE A 72 -7.32 -5.58 -7.91
N VAL A 73 -7.10 -6.41 -8.94
CA VAL A 73 -7.87 -6.43 -10.19
C VAL A 73 -8.55 -7.79 -10.30
N LYS A 74 -9.88 -7.83 -10.48
CA LYS A 74 -10.65 -9.09 -10.51
C LYS A 74 -11.14 -9.40 -11.92
N ASN A 75 -11.66 -10.60 -12.16
CA ASN A 75 -12.32 -10.93 -13.43
C ASN A 75 -13.80 -10.47 -13.42
N ASP A 76 -14.03 -9.18 -13.30
CA ASP A 76 -15.36 -8.57 -13.37
C ASP A 76 -15.52 -7.64 -14.58
N LYS A 77 -16.73 -7.12 -14.78
CA LYS A 77 -17.04 -6.28 -15.93
C LYS A 77 -16.18 -5.00 -15.96
N ILE A 78 -16.04 -4.36 -14.80
CA ILE A 78 -15.33 -3.07 -14.67
C ILE A 78 -13.84 -3.27 -14.94
N SER A 79 -13.24 -4.31 -14.35
CA SER A 79 -11.82 -4.64 -14.54
C SER A 79 -11.51 -5.03 -15.98
N ARG A 80 -12.41 -5.74 -16.66
CA ARG A 80 -12.25 -6.06 -18.09
C ARG A 80 -12.30 -4.82 -18.97
N GLU A 81 -13.20 -3.88 -18.67
CA GLU A 81 -13.27 -2.59 -19.37
C GLU A 81 -12.00 -1.77 -19.14
N PHE A 82 -11.59 -1.66 -17.88
CA PHE A 82 -10.34 -1.01 -17.47
C PHE A 82 -9.13 -1.55 -18.24
N LEU A 83 -8.93 -2.88 -18.25
CA LEU A 83 -7.81 -3.50 -18.96
C LEU A 83 -7.92 -3.34 -20.47
N LYS A 84 -9.13 -3.38 -21.04
CA LYS A 84 -9.34 -3.12 -22.46
C LYS A 84 -8.87 -1.71 -22.84
N LEU A 85 -9.22 -0.69 -22.05
CA LEU A 85 -8.78 0.68 -22.32
C LEU A 85 -7.25 0.81 -22.26
N LEU A 86 -6.59 0.15 -21.31
CA LEU A 86 -5.13 0.14 -21.25
C LEU A 86 -4.48 -0.55 -22.44
N ILE A 87 -5.07 -1.66 -22.93
CA ILE A 87 -4.61 -2.35 -24.13
C ILE A 87 -4.77 -1.44 -25.35
N ASP A 88 -5.94 -0.82 -25.51
CA ASP A 88 -6.23 0.08 -26.63
C ASP A 88 -5.23 1.26 -26.63
N LYS A 89 -4.94 1.87 -25.46
CA LYS A 89 -3.91 2.92 -25.34
C LYS A 89 -2.50 2.43 -25.63
N ALA A 90 -2.11 1.24 -25.17
CA ALA A 90 -0.80 0.68 -25.46
C ALA A 90 -0.58 0.40 -26.96
N GLN A 91 -1.64 0.20 -27.73
CA GLN A 91 -1.58 0.06 -29.19
C GLN A 91 -1.41 1.39 -29.92
N GLU A 92 -1.84 2.51 -29.31
CA GLU A 92 -1.70 3.85 -29.86
C GLU A 92 -0.27 4.41 -29.71
N GLY A 93 0.51 3.90 -28.75
CA GLY A 93 1.87 4.35 -28.43
C GLY A 93 1.92 5.24 -27.18
#